data_AF-A0A2T2RIH2-F1
#
_entry.id   AF-A0A2T2RIH2-F1
#
_cell.length_a   1.000
_cell.length_b   1.000
_cell.length_c   1.000
_cell.angle_alpha   90.00
_cell.angle_beta   90.00
_cell.angle_gamma   90.00
#
_symmetry.space_group_name_H-M   'P 1'
#
loop_
_entity.id
_entity.type
_entity.pdbx_description
1 polymer ?
#
loop_
_entity_poly.entity_id
_entity_poly.type
_entity_poly.pdbx_seq_one_letter_code
_entity_poly.pdbx_strand_id
1 'polypeptide(L)'
;MLLEAHFPPSYHEDLLTRVGLTGAVVTSRVQRDPTFRVTVLRAYEYRCAVCGWDGVLDTTPVALEAAHVRWHAAGGPETPDNGLALCALHHQALDRGAIGIDAAHQIMVAQAFHGSRAAQRWVTLFAGRPLSRPQVDMAALDETHRAWHEREVFRGPPRADRPARAAEPPAGYEP
;
A
#
# COMPACT_ATOMS: atom_id res chain seq x y z
N MET A 1 -6.59 -10.29 19.37
CA MET A 1 -6.59 -11.69 18.91
C MET A 1 -5.29 -12.01 18.16
N LEU A 2 -4.93 -13.29 17.99
CA LEU A 2 -3.67 -13.76 17.36
C LEU A 2 -3.43 -13.12 15.97
N LEU A 3 -4.46 -13.04 15.13
CA LEU A 3 -4.32 -12.46 13.79
C LEU A 3 -4.00 -10.97 13.81
N GLU A 4 -4.67 -10.19 14.66
CA GLU A 4 -4.42 -8.75 14.80
C GLU A 4 -3.05 -8.44 15.38
N ALA A 5 -2.56 -9.30 16.28
CA ALA A 5 -1.28 -9.11 16.95
C ALA A 5 -0.09 -9.38 16.03
N HIS A 6 -0.28 -10.14 14.95
CA HIS A 6 0.83 -10.65 14.14
C HIS A 6 0.70 -10.38 12.64
N PHE A 7 -0.49 -10.06 12.12
CA PHE A 7 -0.73 -9.91 10.69
C PHE A 7 -1.60 -8.68 10.37
N PRO A 8 -1.36 -7.98 9.25
CA PRO A 8 -2.23 -6.91 8.81
C PRO A 8 -3.59 -7.46 8.36
N PRO A 9 -4.69 -6.68 8.42
CA PRO A 9 -6.04 -7.17 8.10
C PRO A 9 -6.20 -7.79 6.71
N SER A 10 -5.39 -7.36 5.75
CA SER A 10 -5.37 -7.91 4.39
C SER A 10 -4.99 -9.39 4.32
N TYR A 11 -4.43 -9.98 5.39
CA TYR A 11 -4.07 -11.41 5.49
C TYR A 11 -5.08 -12.26 6.27
N HIS A 12 -6.01 -11.64 7.00
CA HIS A 12 -6.80 -12.36 8.01
C HIS A 12 -7.66 -13.44 7.38
N GLU A 13 -8.39 -13.13 6.32
CA GLU A 13 -9.25 -14.09 5.62
C GLU A 13 -8.47 -15.26 5.00
N ASP A 14 -7.34 -14.98 4.35
CA ASP A 14 -6.47 -16.01 3.77
C ASP A 14 -5.93 -16.97 4.84
N LEU A 15 -5.49 -16.42 5.98
CA LEU A 15 -4.97 -17.21 7.09
C LEU A 15 -6.08 -18.07 7.71
N LEU A 16 -7.25 -17.50 7.99
CA LEU A 16 -8.41 -18.24 8.51
C LEU A 16 -8.80 -19.38 7.59
N THR A 17 -8.86 -19.13 6.28
CA THR A 17 -9.19 -20.15 5.28
C THR A 17 -8.16 -21.28 5.29
N ARG A 18 -6.86 -20.95 5.32
CA ARG A 18 -5.78 -21.96 5.33
C ARG A 18 -5.76 -22.83 6.57
N VAL A 19 -6.19 -22.31 7.71
CA VAL A 19 -6.24 -23.06 8.98
C VAL A 19 -7.61 -23.68 9.27
N GLY A 20 -8.55 -23.62 8.32
CA GLY A 20 -9.88 -24.21 8.46
C GLY A 20 -10.81 -23.48 9.44
N LEU A 21 -10.55 -22.20 9.71
CA LEU A 21 -11.34 -21.34 10.61
C LEU A 21 -12.24 -20.37 9.82
N THR A 22 -12.67 -20.76 8.63
CA THR A 22 -13.55 -19.96 7.76
C THR A 22 -14.87 -19.66 8.46
N GLY A 23 -15.26 -18.38 8.56
CA GLY A 23 -16.46 -17.95 9.27
C GLY A 23 -16.30 -17.68 10.77
N ALA A 24 -15.09 -17.83 11.32
CA ALA A 24 -14.79 -17.33 12.66
C ALA A 24 -14.96 -15.80 12.70
N VAL A 25 -15.82 -15.31 13.60
CA VAL A 25 -16.01 -13.87 13.81
C VAL A 25 -14.74 -13.32 14.46
N VAL A 26 -13.89 -12.66 13.67
CA VAL A 26 -12.82 -11.83 14.20
C VAL A 26 -13.45 -10.55 14.73
N THR A 27 -13.89 -10.56 15.99
CA THR A 27 -14.32 -9.36 16.69
C THR A 27 -13.10 -8.47 16.92
N SER A 28 -12.95 -7.44 16.09
CA SER A 28 -11.84 -6.49 16.25
C SER A 28 -12.16 -5.44 17.30
N ARG A 29 -11.24 -5.25 18.25
CA ARG A 29 -11.22 -4.12 19.20
C ARG A 29 -9.95 -3.28 19.10
N VAL A 30 -9.13 -3.46 18.06
CA VAL A 30 -8.02 -2.54 17.79
C VAL A 30 -8.62 -1.28 17.18
N GLN A 31 -8.93 -0.33 18.05
CA GLN A 31 -9.41 1.00 17.70
C GLN A 31 -8.26 1.73 16.98
N ARG A 32 -8.24 1.63 15.65
CA ARG A 32 -7.33 2.43 14.82
C ARG A 32 -7.57 3.90 15.14
N ASP A 33 -6.50 4.68 15.33
CA ASP A 33 -6.65 6.11 15.55
C ASP A 33 -7.26 6.75 14.29
N PRO A 34 -8.50 7.29 14.35
CA PRO A 34 -9.09 7.96 13.20
C PRO A 34 -8.25 9.15 12.73
N THR A 35 -7.46 9.75 13.62
CA THR A 35 -6.55 10.86 13.32
C THR A 35 -5.45 10.44 12.36
N PHE A 36 -4.85 9.25 12.54
CA PHE A 36 -3.83 8.73 11.62
C PHE A 36 -4.37 8.64 10.20
N ARG A 37 -5.53 8.00 10.03
CA ARG A 37 -6.17 7.86 8.71
C ARG A 37 -6.39 9.22 8.07
N VAL A 38 -7.03 10.15 8.77
CA VAL A 38 -7.34 11.48 8.22
C VAL A 38 -6.06 12.23 7.84
N THR A 39 -5.02 12.15 8.67
CA THR A 39 -3.76 12.86 8.47
C THR A 39 -3.01 12.31 7.26
N VAL A 40 -2.88 10.98 7.13
CA VAL A 40 -2.24 10.33 5.98
C VAL A 40 -3.01 10.62 4.70
N LEU A 41 -4.33 10.44 4.68
CA LEU A 41 -5.11 10.71 3.46
C LEU A 41 -5.00 12.17 3.02
N ARG A 42 -5.04 13.12 3.96
CA ARG A 42 -4.84 14.54 3.66
C ARG A 42 -3.44 14.82 3.13
N ALA A 43 -2.40 14.21 3.71
CA ALA A 43 -1.01 14.41 3.29
C ALA A 43 -0.79 14.07 1.81
N TYR A 44 -1.54 13.10 1.28
CA TYR A 44 -1.48 12.68 -0.12
C TYR A 44 -2.68 13.18 -0.95
N GLU A 45 -3.37 14.23 -0.49
CA GLU A 45 -4.47 14.85 -1.24
C GLU A 45 -5.60 13.88 -1.61
N TYR A 46 -5.87 12.90 -0.75
CA TYR A 46 -6.82 11.82 -1.00
C TYR A 46 -6.54 11.05 -2.31
N ARG A 47 -5.25 10.89 -2.64
CA ARG A 47 -4.79 10.19 -3.82
C ARG A 47 -3.87 9.03 -3.46
N CYS A 48 -4.02 7.90 -4.15
CA CYS A 48 -3.07 6.79 -4.03
C CYS A 48 -1.66 7.24 -4.42
N ALA A 49 -0.70 7.06 -3.51
CA ALA A 49 0.69 7.46 -3.68
C ALA A 49 1.39 6.70 -4.82
N VAL A 50 0.88 5.52 -5.19
CA VAL A 50 1.42 4.67 -6.26
C VAL A 50 0.80 5.03 -7.61
N CYS A 51 -0.53 4.95 -7.75
CA CYS A 51 -1.19 5.02 -9.06
C CYS A 51 -1.99 6.29 -9.33
N GLY A 52 -2.17 7.16 -8.35
CA GLY A 52 -2.97 8.36 -8.53
C GLY A 52 -4.48 8.15 -8.35
N TRP A 53 -4.97 6.98 -7.96
CA TRP A 53 -6.40 6.74 -7.72
C TRP A 53 -6.96 7.66 -6.64
N ASP A 54 -8.03 8.38 -6.99
CA ASP A 54 -8.73 9.39 -6.17
C ASP A 54 -10.26 9.27 -6.28
N GLY A 55 -10.76 8.09 -6.70
CA GLY A 55 -12.18 7.89 -6.96
C GLY A 55 -13.08 8.22 -5.76
N VAL A 56 -14.16 8.96 -5.99
CA VAL A 56 -15.14 9.38 -4.99
C VAL A 56 -16.55 8.96 -5.41
N LEU A 57 -17.33 8.44 -4.47
CA LEU A 57 -18.77 8.25 -4.61
C LEU A 57 -19.46 9.28 -3.72
N ASP A 58 -20.21 10.20 -4.34
CA ASP A 58 -20.75 11.40 -3.70
C ASP A 58 -19.64 12.24 -3.03
N THR A 59 -19.49 12.10 -1.71
CA THR A 59 -18.46 12.77 -0.89
C THR A 59 -17.50 11.79 -0.23
N THR A 60 -17.62 10.49 -0.51
CA THR A 60 -16.88 9.43 0.16
C THR A 60 -15.79 8.85 -0.76
N PRO A 61 -14.50 8.91 -0.40
CA PRO A 61 -13.44 8.24 -1.14
C PRO A 61 -13.68 6.74 -1.22
N VAL A 62 -13.60 6.19 -2.43
CA VAL A 62 -13.81 4.76 -2.71
C VAL A 62 -12.47 4.06 -2.81
N ALA A 63 -12.34 2.96 -2.07
CA ALA A 63 -11.17 2.08 -2.11
C ALA A 63 -9.84 2.81 -1.84
N LEU A 64 -9.84 3.84 -0.98
CA LEU A 64 -8.65 4.57 -0.54
C LEU A 64 -8.42 4.43 0.98
N GLU A 65 -7.20 4.06 1.33
CA GLU A 65 -6.82 3.62 2.67
C GLU A 65 -5.51 4.27 3.12
N ALA A 66 -5.37 4.46 4.43
CA ALA A 66 -4.11 4.80 5.05
C ALA A 66 -3.41 3.47 5.41
N ALA A 67 -2.34 3.16 4.69
CA ALA A 67 -1.56 1.95 4.85
C ALA A 67 -0.33 2.22 5.71
N HIS A 68 -0.10 1.38 6.72
CA HIS A 68 1.15 1.38 7.47
C HIS A 68 2.25 0.72 6.65
N VAL A 69 3.42 1.37 6.54
CA VAL A 69 4.59 0.76 5.91
C VAL A 69 5.24 -0.24 6.86
N ARG A 70 5.51 0.16 8.11
CA ARG A 70 5.78 -0.77 9.21
C ARG A 70 4.49 -1.17 9.87
N TRP A 71 4.16 -2.46 9.81
CA TRP A 71 2.91 -2.98 10.36
C TRP A 71 2.74 -2.62 11.84
N HIS A 72 1.52 -2.21 12.21
CA HIS A 72 1.14 -1.98 13.61
C HIS A 72 1.42 -3.23 14.47
N ALA A 73 1.11 -4.43 13.96
CA ALA A 73 1.42 -5.72 14.59
C ALA A 73 2.92 -5.94 14.89
N ALA A 74 3.81 -5.27 14.15
CA ALA A 74 5.26 -5.30 14.33
C ALA A 74 5.79 -4.05 15.06
N GLY A 75 4.94 -3.34 15.80
CA GLY A 75 5.29 -2.13 16.54
C GLY A 75 5.47 -0.89 15.67
N GLY A 76 4.82 -0.83 14.50
CA GLY A 76 4.75 0.38 13.69
C GLY A 76 3.91 1.47 14.37
N PRO A 77 4.40 2.72 14.46
CA PRO A 77 3.66 3.81 15.08
C PRO A 77 2.51 4.33 14.18
N GLU A 78 1.52 4.96 14.80
CA GLU A 78 0.42 5.67 14.12
C GLU A 78 0.84 7.11 13.74
N THR A 79 2.00 7.26 13.10
CA THR A 79 2.57 8.56 12.70
C THR A 79 2.59 8.72 11.18
N PRO A 80 2.41 9.94 10.63
CA PRO A 80 2.28 10.14 9.18
C PRO A 80 3.50 9.67 8.36
N ASP A 81 4.69 9.71 8.94
CA ASP A 81 5.95 9.20 8.36
C ASP A 81 6.00 7.65 8.27
N ASN A 82 5.07 6.93 8.91
CA ASN A 82 4.84 5.50 8.73
C ASN A 82 3.65 5.20 7.79
N GLY A 83 3.03 6.23 7.21
CA GLY A 83 1.77 6.11 6.47
C GLY A 83 1.88 6.45 4.99
N LEU A 84 1.20 5.65 4.16
CA LEU A 84 0.95 5.97 2.75
C LEU A 84 -0.56 5.98 2.49
N ALA A 85 -1.05 6.94 1.71
CA ALA A 85 -2.39 6.82 1.14
C ALA A 85 -2.32 5.88 -0.07
N LEU A 86 -2.98 4.73 -0.01
CA LEU A 86 -2.97 3.73 -1.08
C LEU A 86 -4.39 3.32 -1.43
N CYS A 87 -4.63 3.01 -2.71
CA CYS A 87 -5.86 2.33 -3.05
C CYS A 87 -5.84 0.90 -2.52
N ALA A 88 -6.99 0.27 -2.35
CA ALA A 88 -7.12 -1.06 -1.75
C ALA A 88 -6.20 -2.10 -2.44
N LEU A 89 -6.07 -2.02 -3.77
CA LEU A 89 -5.17 -2.90 -4.53
C LEU A 89 -3.70 -2.71 -4.14
N HIS A 90 -3.20 -1.47 -4.10
CA HIS A 90 -1.80 -1.19 -3.75
C HIS A 90 -1.51 -1.42 -2.29
N HIS A 91 -2.49 -1.18 -1.40
CA HIS A 91 -2.37 -1.53 0.00
C HIS A 91 -2.19 -3.03 0.18
N GLN A 92 -3.05 -3.85 -0.44
CA GLN A 92 -2.90 -5.30 -0.40
C GLN A 92 -1.59 -5.77 -1.04
N ALA A 93 -1.13 -5.13 -2.11
CA ALA A 93 0.14 -5.44 -2.74
C ALA A 93 1.34 -5.10 -1.84
N LEU A 94 1.27 -4.01 -1.07
CA LEU A 94 2.29 -3.60 -0.11
C LEU A 94 2.36 -4.61 1.04
N ASP A 95 1.20 -4.92 1.63
CA ASP A 95 1.11 -5.89 2.72
C ASP A 95 1.58 -7.28 2.27
N ARG A 96 1.27 -7.69 1.04
CA ARG A 96 1.72 -9.00 0.50
C ARG A 96 3.18 -9.03 0.05
N GLY A 97 3.88 -7.90 0.13
CA GLY A 97 5.27 -7.77 -0.32
C GLY A 97 5.44 -7.86 -1.83
N ALA A 98 4.36 -7.71 -2.60
CA ALA A 98 4.40 -7.63 -4.05
C ALA A 98 4.96 -6.29 -4.52
N ILE A 99 4.71 -5.22 -3.77
CA ILE A 99 5.38 -3.92 -3.93
C ILE A 99 6.17 -3.57 -2.66
N GLY A 100 7.21 -2.78 -2.83
CA GLY A 100 8.01 -2.15 -1.78
C GLY A 100 8.51 -0.80 -2.24
N ILE A 101 9.21 -0.05 -1.39
CA ILE A 101 9.80 1.26 -1.72
C ILE A 101 11.29 1.21 -1.43
N ASP A 102 12.13 1.65 -2.37
CA ASP A 102 13.58 1.63 -2.22
C ASP A 102 14.15 2.91 -1.59
N ALA A 103 15.46 2.93 -1.38
CA ALA A 103 16.21 4.07 -0.83
C ALA A 103 16.09 5.38 -1.63
N ALA A 104 15.76 5.29 -2.91
CA ALA A 104 15.53 6.45 -3.77
C ALA A 104 14.04 6.87 -3.81
N HIS A 105 13.20 6.32 -2.93
CA HIS A 105 11.74 6.49 -2.93
C HIS A 105 11.10 6.08 -4.26
N GLN A 106 11.65 5.05 -4.91
CA GLN A 106 11.06 4.43 -6.09
C GLN A 106 10.31 3.16 -5.71
N ILE A 107 9.26 2.87 -6.47
CA ILE A 107 8.43 1.70 -6.28
C ILE A 107 9.18 0.47 -6.78
N MET A 108 9.41 -0.50 -5.91
CA MET A 108 9.87 -1.83 -6.24
C MET A 108 8.68 -2.75 -6.48
N VAL A 109 8.81 -3.67 -7.42
CA VAL A 109 7.85 -4.76 -7.63
C VAL A 109 8.61 -6.08 -7.55
N ALA A 110 8.13 -7.02 -6.74
CA ALA A 110 8.73 -8.33 -6.55
C ALA A 110 8.88 -9.07 -7.89
N GLN A 111 10.03 -9.69 -8.13
CA GLN A 111 10.26 -10.48 -9.33
C GLN A 111 9.24 -11.62 -9.49
N ALA A 112 8.82 -12.21 -8.38
CA ALA A 112 7.82 -13.28 -8.34
C ALA A 112 6.38 -12.80 -8.64
N PHE A 113 6.10 -11.50 -8.68
CA PHE A 113 4.77 -11.01 -9.02
C PHE A 113 4.51 -11.15 -10.53
N HIS A 114 3.48 -11.91 -10.87
CA HIS A 114 3.05 -12.14 -12.25
C HIS A 114 1.53 -11.97 -12.38
N GLY A 115 1.06 -11.71 -13.59
CA GLY A 115 -0.37 -11.63 -13.85
C GLY A 115 -0.70 -11.19 -15.26
N SER A 116 -2.01 -11.07 -15.53
CA SER A 116 -2.54 -10.63 -16.81
C SER A 116 -2.14 -9.18 -17.14
N ARG A 117 -2.52 -8.70 -18.33
CA ARG A 117 -2.35 -7.29 -18.72
C ARG A 117 -2.98 -6.32 -17.69
N ALA A 118 -4.02 -6.73 -16.98
CA ALA A 118 -4.59 -5.91 -15.90
C ALA A 118 -3.63 -5.79 -14.71
N ALA A 119 -3.06 -6.89 -14.24
CA ALA A 119 -2.06 -6.88 -13.16
C ALA A 119 -0.81 -6.08 -13.57
N GLN A 120 -0.40 -6.20 -14.83
CA GLN A 120 0.70 -5.41 -15.36
C GLN A 120 0.39 -3.91 -15.31
N ARG A 121 -0.78 -3.50 -15.81
CA ARG A 121 -1.21 -2.09 -15.81
C ARG A 121 -1.28 -1.50 -14.42
N TRP A 122 -1.80 -2.26 -13.46
CA TRP A 122 -2.06 -1.76 -12.12
C TRP A 122 -0.89 -1.93 -11.14
N VAL A 123 0.06 -2.83 -11.38
CA VAL A 123 1.17 -3.09 -10.44
C VAL A 123 2.52 -3.01 -11.15
N THR A 124 2.77 -3.88 -12.13
CA THR A 124 4.09 -4.02 -12.75
C THR A 124 4.58 -2.74 -13.43
N LEU A 125 3.69 -1.98 -14.08
CA LEU A 125 4.04 -0.73 -14.77
C LEU A 125 4.52 0.39 -13.83
N PHE A 126 4.39 0.22 -12.52
CA PHE A 126 4.88 1.18 -11.52
C PHE A 126 6.30 0.90 -11.05
N ALA A 127 6.91 -0.23 -11.39
CA ALA A 127 8.30 -0.54 -11.03
C ALA A 127 9.27 0.57 -11.47
N GLY A 128 10.13 1.03 -10.56
CA GLY A 128 11.12 2.10 -10.80
C GLY A 128 10.53 3.49 -11.05
N ARG A 129 9.23 3.70 -10.81
CA ARG A 129 8.62 5.04 -10.77
C ARG A 129 8.79 5.64 -9.39
N PRO A 130 8.93 6.98 -9.30
CA PRO A 130 8.92 7.64 -8.00
C PRO A 130 7.57 7.43 -7.31
N LEU A 131 7.61 7.17 -6.00
CA LEU A 131 6.43 7.27 -5.14
C LEU A 131 5.99 8.74 -5.08
N SER A 132 4.68 8.99 -5.11
CA SER A 132 4.17 10.36 -4.89
C SER A 132 4.63 10.84 -3.51
N ARG A 133 5.00 12.12 -3.43
CA ARG A 133 5.36 12.74 -2.15
C ARG A 133 4.11 13.27 -1.45
N PRO A 134 4.09 13.30 -0.12
CA PRO A 134 3.06 14.06 0.58
C PRO A 134 3.24 15.57 0.34
N GLN A 135 2.27 16.36 0.77
CA GLN A 135 2.34 17.83 0.78
C GLN A 135 3.63 18.33 1.45
N VAL A 136 4.12 19.50 1.02
CA VAL A 136 5.46 20.03 1.34
C VAL A 136 5.75 20.14 2.84
N ASP A 137 4.73 20.32 3.68
CA ASP A 137 4.86 20.46 5.14
C ASP A 137 4.45 19.20 5.92
N MET A 138 4.17 18.10 5.23
CA MET A 138 3.74 16.83 5.82
C MET A 138 4.89 15.83 5.83
N ALA A 139 4.97 15.02 6.87
CA ALA A 139 6.07 14.08 7.06
C ALA A 139 6.15 13.07 5.90
N ALA A 140 7.33 12.98 5.28
CA ALA A 140 7.64 11.96 4.29
C ALA A 140 7.83 10.59 4.94
N LEU A 141 7.77 9.53 4.13
CA LEU A 141 8.04 8.17 4.59
C LEU A 141 9.44 8.08 5.24
N ASP A 142 9.49 7.68 6.51
CA ASP A 142 10.75 7.52 7.24
C ASP A 142 11.54 6.30 6.78
N GLU A 143 12.87 6.45 6.78
CA GLU A 143 13.84 5.41 6.44
C GLU A 143 13.64 4.14 7.28
N THR A 144 13.40 4.27 8.59
CA THR A 144 13.27 3.14 9.51
C THR A 144 12.10 2.26 9.15
N HIS A 145 10.96 2.86 8.79
CA HIS A 145 9.75 2.14 8.40
C HIS A 145 9.91 1.50 7.04
N ARG A 146 10.48 2.22 6.07
CA ARG A 146 10.78 1.70 4.74
C ARG A 146 11.74 0.51 4.79
N ALA A 147 12.86 0.65 5.48
CA ALA A 147 13.88 -0.40 5.61
C ALA A 147 13.34 -1.63 6.37
N TRP A 148 12.43 -1.43 7.33
CA TRP A 148 11.71 -2.54 7.96
C TRP A 148 10.84 -3.29 6.94
N HIS A 149 10.04 -2.57 6.14
CA HIS A 149 9.17 -3.20 5.14
C HIS A 149 9.96 -3.96 4.07
N GLU A 150 11.03 -3.35 3.57
CA GLU A 150 11.92 -3.94 2.59
C GLU A 150 12.52 -5.27 3.07
N ARG A 151 12.86 -5.36 4.37
CA ARG A 151 13.50 -6.55 4.95
C ARG A 151 12.49 -7.62 5.39
N GLU A 152 11.36 -7.22 5.97
CA GLU A 152 10.43 -8.14 6.64
C GLU A 152 9.23 -8.54 5.78
N VAL A 153 8.85 -7.70 4.82
CA VAL A 153 7.60 -7.87 4.06
C VAL A 153 7.86 -8.05 2.57
N PHE A 154 8.69 -7.19 1.97
CA PHE A 154 8.93 -7.22 0.53
C PHE A 154 9.51 -8.56 0.07
N ARG A 155 8.90 -9.16 -0.96
CA ARG A 155 9.28 -10.47 -1.49
C ARG A 155 10.32 -10.30 -2.60
N GLY A 156 11.50 -9.82 -2.20
CA GLY A 156 12.63 -9.62 -3.10
C GLY A 156 13.12 -10.90 -3.81
N PRO A 157 13.93 -10.76 -4.86
CA PRO A 157 14.49 -9.50 -5.38
C PRO A 157 13.47 -8.68 -6.18
N PRO A 158 13.71 -7.37 -6.37
CA PRO A 158 12.91 -6.56 -7.28
C PRO A 158 13.13 -7.00 -8.74
N ARG A 159 12.10 -6.89 -9.56
CA ARG A 159 12.21 -7.18 -11.00
C ARG A 159 13.12 -6.17 -11.70
N ALA A 160 13.94 -6.65 -12.63
CA ALA A 160 14.94 -5.84 -13.34
C ALA A 160 14.33 -4.97 -14.47
N ASP A 161 13.15 -5.34 -14.97
CA ASP A 161 12.51 -4.61 -16.04
C ASP A 161 11.82 -3.35 -15.50
N ARG A 162 12.54 -2.23 -15.61
CA ARG A 162 11.89 -0.93 -15.59
C ARG A 162 10.93 -0.91 -16.79
N PRO A 163 9.61 -0.78 -16.60
CA PRO A 163 8.72 -0.57 -17.73
C PRO A 163 9.28 0.63 -18.50
N ALA A 164 9.51 0.45 -19.81
CA ALA A 164 9.82 1.56 -20.71
C ALA A 164 8.84 2.68 -20.37
N ARG A 165 9.35 3.92 -20.14
CA ARG A 165 8.56 5.10 -19.74
C ARG A 165 7.14 4.93 -20.23
N ALA A 166 6.19 4.70 -19.32
CA ALA A 166 4.82 4.54 -19.78
C ALA A 166 4.50 5.76 -20.62
N ALA A 167 4.13 5.49 -21.87
CA ALA A 167 3.46 6.47 -22.70
C ALA A 167 2.40 7.14 -21.84
N GLU A 168 2.27 8.46 -21.99
CA GLU A 168 1.17 9.21 -21.40
C GLU A 168 -0.13 8.41 -21.51
N PRO A 169 -0.99 8.41 -20.48
CA PRO A 169 -2.33 7.87 -20.65
C PRO A 169 -2.90 8.47 -21.95
N PRO A 170 -3.53 7.66 -22.82
CA PRO A 170 -4.00 8.17 -24.10
C PRO A 170 -4.85 9.41 -23.85
N ALA A 171 -4.49 10.52 -24.51
CA ALA A 171 -5.32 11.72 -24.55
C ALA A 171 -6.71 11.29 -25.04
N GLY A 172 -7.72 11.40 -24.17
CA GLY A 172 -9.09 11.04 -24.54
C GLY A 172 -9.96 10.37 -23.46
N TYR A 173 -9.59 10.39 -22.18
CA TYR A 173 -10.62 10.31 -21.14
C TYR A 173 -10.94 11.74 -20.68
N GLU A 174 -11.76 12.42 -21.49
CA GLU A 174 -12.57 13.55 -21.02
C GLU A 174 -13.96 12.99 -20.65
N PRO A 175 -14.62 13.53 -19.61
CA PRO A 175 -15.88 13.03 -19.08
C PRO A 175 -17.06 13.11 -20.06
#